data_AF-A0A965CPP0-F1
#
_entry.id   AF-A0A965CPP0-F1
#
_cell.length_a   1.000
_cell.length_b   1.000
_cell.length_c   1.000
_cell.angle_alpha   90.00
_cell.angle_beta   90.00
_cell.angle_gamma   90.00
#
_symmetry.space_group_name_H-M   'P 1'
#
loop_
_entity.id
_entity.type
_entity.pdbx_description
1 polymer ?
#
loop_
_entity_poly.entity_id
_entity_poly.type
_entity_poly.pdbx_seq_one_letter_code
_entity_poly.pdbx_strand_id
1 'polypeptide(L)'
;MPDLKEQLYPSWPAQVVAHPMVTSSDEDKFRYLQVLTLLIDADDVILDEEIEYLRRMVQIFGLENGTLGKLIKFVQLPETDEMRKTMATFYDKRGYSLMMDLIFVAWSDEEFHPKEREFILHCSDLLGISMDKLHVMLQMVEAIRKEDVERLNELVDEFNEVKGDPEKLRFFWSNLIT
;
A
#
# COMPACT_ATOMS: atom_id res chain seq x y z
N MET A 1 -3.12 18.65 23.23
CA MET A 1 -2.58 17.47 22.53
C MET A 1 -2.62 17.81 21.05
N PRO A 2 -1.47 17.83 20.36
CA PRO A 2 -1.47 17.87 18.90
C PRO A 2 -2.36 16.72 18.42
N ASP A 3 -3.21 16.98 17.42
CA ASP A 3 -4.13 15.99 16.89
C ASP A 3 -3.28 14.82 16.36
N LEU A 4 -3.47 13.59 16.86
CA LEU A 4 -2.79 12.39 16.33
C LEU A 4 -2.95 12.26 14.80
N LYS A 5 -4.00 12.90 14.26
CA LYS A 5 -4.25 13.11 12.83
C LYS A 5 -3.13 13.80 12.06
N GLU A 6 -2.39 14.71 12.69
CA GLU A 6 -1.28 15.46 12.06
C GLU A 6 0.07 14.77 12.23
N GLN A 7 0.24 13.95 13.27
CA GLN A 7 1.53 13.31 13.57
C GLN A 7 1.77 12.03 12.79
N LEU A 8 0.72 11.32 12.40
CA LEU A 8 0.92 10.02 11.79
C LEU A 8 1.40 10.11 10.33
N TYR A 9 1.07 11.16 9.57
CA TYR A 9 1.62 11.35 8.21
C TYR A 9 1.47 12.80 7.68
N PRO A 10 2.43 13.72 7.90
CA PRO A 10 2.49 14.98 7.14
C PRO A 10 2.79 14.75 5.64
N SER A 11 3.29 13.57 5.28
CA SER A 11 3.77 13.19 3.95
C SER A 11 2.92 12.13 3.24
N TRP A 12 1.64 11.96 3.60
CA TRP A 12 0.73 11.04 2.86
C TRP A 12 0.43 11.59 1.44
N PRO A 13 0.42 10.75 0.39
CA PRO A 13 0.63 11.12 -1.01
C PRO A 13 -0.20 12.23 -1.63
N ALA A 14 0.33 12.76 -2.72
CA ALA A 14 -0.06 14.05 -3.28
C ALA A 14 -1.50 14.13 -3.72
N GLN A 15 -2.19 15.18 -3.28
CA GLN A 15 -3.45 15.61 -3.91
C GLN A 15 -3.23 16.00 -5.39
N VAL A 16 -1.98 16.19 -5.81
CA VAL A 16 -1.59 16.61 -7.16
C VAL A 16 -1.53 15.44 -8.15
N VAL A 17 -1.30 14.21 -7.67
CA VAL A 17 -1.23 13.00 -8.51
C VAL A 17 -2.31 12.03 -8.03
N ALA A 18 -3.14 11.51 -8.93
CA ALA A 18 -4.14 10.52 -8.53
C ALA A 18 -3.50 9.16 -8.29
N HIS A 19 -3.96 8.44 -7.25
CA HIS A 19 -3.57 7.04 -7.05
C HIS A 19 -3.95 6.18 -8.28
N PRO A 20 -3.11 5.23 -8.74
CA PRO A 20 -3.39 4.46 -9.96
C PRO A 20 -4.71 3.67 -9.97
N MET A 21 -5.28 3.37 -8.80
CA MET A 21 -6.58 2.71 -8.69
C MET A 21 -7.80 3.62 -8.86
N VAL A 22 -7.64 4.96 -8.85
CA VAL A 22 -8.78 5.89 -8.97
C VAL A 22 -9.60 5.65 -10.24
N THR A 23 -8.93 5.32 -11.34
CA THR A 23 -9.55 5.06 -12.65
C THR A 23 -9.94 3.60 -12.89
N SER A 24 -9.68 2.71 -11.93
CA SER A 24 -10.07 1.29 -12.02
C SER A 24 -11.57 1.09 -11.74
N SER A 25 -12.10 -0.08 -12.06
CA SER A 25 -13.48 -0.44 -11.72
C SER A 25 -13.67 -0.50 -10.21
N ASP A 26 -14.90 -0.31 -9.73
CA ASP A 26 -15.21 -0.43 -8.30
C ASP A 26 -14.95 -1.85 -7.77
N GLU A 27 -15.09 -2.86 -8.64
CA GLU A 27 -14.72 -4.24 -8.31
C GLU A 27 -13.21 -4.37 -8.08
N ASP A 28 -12.38 -3.83 -8.97
CA ASP A 28 -10.92 -3.88 -8.82
C ASP A 28 -10.46 -3.06 -7.61
N LYS A 29 -11.07 -1.89 -7.38
CA LYS A 29 -10.82 -1.08 -6.18
C LYS A 29 -11.18 -1.85 -4.91
N PHE A 30 -12.32 -2.55 -4.89
CA PHE A 30 -12.73 -3.36 -3.74
C PHE A 30 -11.75 -4.51 -3.51
N ARG A 31 -11.38 -5.24 -4.58
CA ARG A 31 -10.37 -6.31 -4.56
C ARG A 31 -9.03 -5.84 -4.01
N TYR A 32 -8.59 -4.66 -4.42
CA TYR A 32 -7.36 -4.03 -3.92
C TYR A 32 -7.41 -3.81 -2.42
N LEU A 33 -8.52 -3.26 -1.92
CA LEU A 33 -8.72 -3.02 -0.50
C LEU A 33 -8.87 -4.32 0.30
N GLN A 34 -9.43 -5.38 -0.29
CA GLN A 34 -9.46 -6.71 0.35
C GLN A 34 -8.05 -7.19 0.67
N VAL A 35 -7.07 -7.01 -0.24
CA VAL A 35 -5.68 -7.40 0.00
C VAL A 35 -5.06 -6.59 1.13
N LEU A 36 -5.27 -5.27 1.15
CA LEU A 36 -4.80 -4.43 2.26
C LEU A 36 -5.44 -4.84 3.60
N THR A 37 -6.72 -5.19 3.59
CA THR A 37 -7.43 -5.62 4.80
C THR A 37 -6.87 -6.96 5.33
N LEU A 38 -6.50 -7.88 4.44
CA LEU A 38 -5.87 -9.16 4.83
C LEU A 38 -4.51 -8.96 5.51
N LEU A 39 -3.74 -7.95 5.11
CA LEU A 39 -2.48 -7.61 5.78
C LEU A 39 -2.74 -7.11 7.21
N ILE A 40 -3.71 -6.21 7.36
CA ILE A 40 -4.10 -5.61 8.65
C ILE A 40 -4.62 -6.66 9.64
N ASP A 41 -5.22 -7.74 9.16
CA ASP A 41 -5.66 -8.85 10.00
C ASP A 41 -4.59 -9.94 10.16
N ALA A 42 -3.44 -9.83 9.47
CA ALA A 42 -2.48 -10.93 9.37
C ALA A 42 -1.91 -11.34 10.73
N ASP A 43 -1.77 -10.40 11.66
CA ASP A 43 -1.24 -10.65 13.00
C ASP A 43 -2.31 -10.91 14.09
N ASP A 44 -3.58 -10.92 13.71
CA ASP A 44 -4.77 -10.99 14.58
C ASP A 44 -5.01 -9.73 15.45
N VAL A 45 -4.36 -8.60 15.15
CA VAL A 45 -4.48 -7.32 15.88
C VAL A 45 -4.73 -6.17 14.91
N ILE A 46 -5.98 -5.69 14.84
CA ILE A 46 -6.33 -4.54 14.01
C ILE A 46 -6.21 -3.24 14.83
N LEU A 47 -5.30 -2.36 14.42
CA LEU A 47 -5.05 -1.06 15.05
C LEU A 47 -5.95 0.06 14.46
N ASP A 48 -6.17 1.12 15.24
CA ASP A 48 -7.01 2.26 14.79
C ASP A 48 -6.37 3.00 13.59
N GLU A 49 -5.04 3.03 13.54
CA GLU A 49 -4.22 3.63 12.49
C GLU A 49 -4.41 2.92 11.15
N GLU A 50 -4.45 1.59 11.16
CA GLU A 50 -4.69 0.74 10.00
C GLU A 50 -6.13 0.88 9.46
N ILE A 51 -7.10 0.98 10.37
CA ILE A 51 -8.49 1.26 9.99
C ILE A 51 -8.60 2.65 9.35
N GLU A 52 -7.90 3.64 9.89
CA GLU A 52 -7.88 4.99 9.32
C GLU A 52 -7.21 5.01 7.94
N TYR A 53 -6.16 4.20 7.72
CA TYR A 53 -5.58 3.98 6.40
C TYR A 53 -6.62 3.48 5.40
N LEU A 54 -7.32 2.38 5.73
CA LEU A 54 -8.35 1.81 4.86
C LEU A 54 -9.48 2.82 4.58
N ARG A 55 -9.90 3.57 5.59
CA ARG A 55 -10.92 4.61 5.45
C ARG A 55 -10.49 5.68 4.44
N ARG A 56 -9.24 6.13 4.49
CA ARG A 56 -8.70 7.10 3.53
C ARG A 56 -8.62 6.52 2.13
N MET A 57 -8.20 5.27 1.97
CA MET A 57 -8.16 4.62 0.65
C MET A 57 -9.55 4.48 0.03
N VAL A 58 -10.58 4.14 0.82
CA VAL A 58 -11.99 4.15 0.37
C VAL A 58 -12.39 5.53 -0.17
N GLN A 59 -11.99 6.61 0.50
CA GLN A 59 -12.26 7.98 0.06
C GLN A 59 -11.50 8.33 -1.22
N ILE A 60 -10.20 8.02 -1.30
CA ILE A 60 -9.36 8.26 -2.49
C ILE A 60 -9.94 7.54 -3.71
N PHE A 61 -10.41 6.30 -3.51
CA PHE A 61 -10.96 5.48 -4.60
C PHE A 61 -12.38 5.89 -5.00
N GLY A 62 -13.02 6.80 -4.23
CA GLY A 62 -14.37 7.27 -4.48
C GLY A 62 -15.43 6.19 -4.26
N LEU A 63 -15.18 5.22 -3.38
CA LEU A 63 -16.09 4.12 -3.11
C LEU A 63 -17.23 4.55 -2.16
N GLU A 64 -18.33 3.80 -2.21
CA GLU A 64 -19.54 4.13 -1.46
C GLU A 64 -19.37 4.06 0.07
N ASN A 65 -20.18 4.87 0.76
CA ASN A 65 -20.31 4.84 2.21
C ASN A 65 -20.81 3.46 2.64
N GLY A 66 -20.00 2.72 3.42
CA GLY A 66 -20.28 1.35 3.86
C GLY A 66 -19.27 0.31 3.36
N THR A 67 -18.42 0.67 2.39
CA THR A 67 -17.34 -0.20 1.89
C THR A 67 -16.42 -0.69 3.00
N LEU A 68 -16.00 0.19 3.91
CA LEU A 68 -15.14 -0.18 5.05
C LEU A 68 -15.78 -1.29 5.91
N GLY A 69 -17.09 -1.21 6.17
CA GLY A 69 -17.80 -2.24 6.93
C GLY A 69 -17.90 -3.58 6.18
N LYS A 70 -17.89 -3.57 4.84
CA LYS A 70 -17.83 -4.79 4.03
C LYS A 70 -16.43 -5.43 4.10
N LEU A 71 -15.38 -4.61 4.08
CA LEU A 71 -13.99 -5.06 4.19
C LEU A 71 -13.70 -5.70 5.55
N ILE A 72 -14.11 -5.06 6.65
CA ILE A 72 -13.93 -5.62 8.01
C ILE A 72 -14.67 -6.96 8.17
N LYS A 73 -15.82 -7.14 7.51
CA LYS A 73 -16.54 -8.43 7.52
C LYS A 73 -15.84 -9.50 6.69
N PHE A 74 -15.10 -9.11 5.65
CA PHE A 74 -14.43 -10.04 4.73
C PHE A 74 -13.29 -10.78 5.43
N VAL A 75 -12.45 -10.09 6.20
CA VAL A 75 -11.32 -10.70 6.92
C VAL A 75 -11.75 -11.73 7.98
N GLN A 76 -12.98 -11.66 8.47
CA GLN A 76 -13.50 -12.67 9.40
C GLN A 76 -13.72 -14.06 8.74
N LEU A 77 -13.74 -14.15 7.40
CA LEU A 77 -13.96 -15.38 6.62
C LEU A 77 -13.20 -15.37 5.27
N PRO A 78 -11.86 -15.41 5.24
CA PRO A 78 -11.13 -15.31 3.98
C PRO A 78 -11.09 -16.67 3.26
N GLU A 79 -11.66 -16.75 2.06
CA GLU A 79 -11.51 -17.92 1.19
C GLU A 79 -10.15 -17.85 0.46
N THR A 80 -9.23 -18.79 0.74
CA THR A 80 -7.85 -18.78 0.24
C THR A 80 -7.76 -18.76 -1.31
N ASP A 81 -8.73 -19.37 -1.99
CA ASP A 81 -8.81 -19.37 -3.46
C ASP A 81 -9.19 -18.00 -4.06
N GLU A 82 -9.90 -17.16 -3.30
CA GLU A 82 -10.20 -15.79 -3.73
C GLU A 82 -8.95 -14.92 -3.72
N MET A 83 -8.04 -15.09 -2.76
CA MET A 83 -6.82 -14.30 -2.68
C MET A 83 -5.97 -14.46 -3.94
N ARG A 84 -5.72 -15.70 -4.39
CA ARG A 84 -4.94 -15.94 -5.62
C ARG A 84 -5.58 -15.29 -6.85
N LYS A 85 -6.91 -15.37 -6.98
CA LYS A 85 -7.64 -14.74 -8.09
C LYS A 85 -7.55 -13.22 -8.03
N THR A 86 -7.69 -12.67 -6.84
CA THR A 86 -7.56 -11.22 -6.58
C THR A 86 -6.15 -10.73 -6.91
N MET A 87 -5.11 -11.45 -6.52
CA MET A 87 -3.72 -11.07 -6.81
C MET A 87 -3.39 -11.17 -8.31
N ALA A 88 -3.96 -12.15 -9.02
CA ALA A 88 -3.78 -12.28 -10.48
C ALA A 88 -4.31 -11.06 -11.25
N THR A 89 -5.35 -10.38 -10.75
CA THR A 89 -5.86 -9.12 -11.33
C THR A 89 -4.79 -8.01 -11.32
N PHE A 90 -3.86 -8.05 -10.39
CA PHE A 90 -2.81 -7.04 -10.20
C PHE A 90 -1.44 -7.49 -10.69
N TYR A 91 -1.36 -8.55 -11.52
CA TYR A 91 -0.15 -8.93 -12.26
C TYR A 91 0.15 -7.96 -13.43
N ASP A 92 -0.01 -6.67 -13.15
CA ASP A 92 0.29 -5.56 -14.02
C ASP A 92 0.94 -4.44 -13.20
N LYS A 93 1.10 -3.26 -13.78
CA LYS A 93 1.79 -2.15 -13.13
C LYS A 93 1.07 -1.64 -11.86
N ARG A 94 -0.21 -1.95 -11.65
CA ARG A 94 -0.96 -1.63 -10.42
C ARG A 94 -0.46 -2.47 -9.23
N GLY A 95 0.15 -3.63 -9.48
CA GLY A 95 0.78 -4.46 -8.45
C GLY A 95 1.89 -3.72 -7.71
N TYR A 96 2.61 -2.81 -8.37
CA TYR A 96 3.62 -1.99 -7.67
C TYR A 96 2.97 -1.02 -6.68
N SER A 97 1.86 -0.38 -7.06
CA SER A 97 1.12 0.48 -6.13
C SER A 97 0.56 -0.31 -4.96
N LEU A 98 0.02 -1.51 -5.23
CA LEU A 98 -0.48 -2.40 -4.18
C LEU A 98 0.62 -2.76 -3.19
N MET A 99 1.81 -3.10 -3.70
CA MET A 99 2.96 -3.43 -2.86
C MET A 99 3.44 -2.23 -2.05
N MET A 100 3.49 -1.01 -2.62
CA MET A 100 3.82 0.20 -1.86
C MET A 100 2.82 0.43 -0.72
N ASP A 101 1.51 0.35 -1.01
CA ASP A 101 0.48 0.51 0.02
C ASP A 101 0.61 -0.55 1.11
N LEU A 102 0.83 -1.82 0.76
CA LEU A 102 1.06 -2.89 1.74
C LEU A 102 2.24 -2.57 2.66
N ILE A 103 3.36 -2.11 2.10
CA ILE A 103 4.54 -1.73 2.89
C ILE A 103 4.22 -0.54 3.80
N PHE A 104 3.51 0.48 3.31
CA PHE A 104 3.14 1.63 4.12
C PHE A 104 2.22 1.27 5.28
N VAL A 105 1.21 0.42 5.05
CA VAL A 105 0.27 -0.05 6.08
C VAL A 105 1.02 -0.81 7.17
N ALA A 106 1.82 -1.80 6.81
CA ALA A 106 2.56 -2.61 7.78
C ALA A 106 3.71 -1.86 8.48
N TRP A 107 4.03 -0.64 8.03
CA TRP A 107 4.95 0.25 8.73
C TRP A 107 4.21 1.26 9.63
N SER A 108 2.88 1.27 9.65
CA SER A 108 2.09 2.34 10.28
C SER A 108 2.28 2.46 11.80
N ASP A 109 2.66 1.39 12.47
CA ASP A 109 2.90 1.31 13.92
C ASP A 109 4.39 1.32 14.31
N GLU A 110 5.29 1.53 13.33
CA GLU A 110 6.76 1.46 13.48
C GLU A 110 7.33 0.06 13.85
N GLU A 111 6.50 -0.98 13.92
CA GLU A 111 6.90 -2.35 14.23
C GLU A 111 6.50 -3.31 13.10
N PHE A 112 7.42 -3.55 12.16
CA PHE A 112 7.16 -4.48 11.06
C PHE A 112 7.12 -5.95 11.55
N HIS A 113 5.92 -6.46 11.84
CA HIS A 113 5.71 -7.74 12.52
C HIS A 113 6.09 -8.93 11.62
N PRO A 114 6.63 -10.06 12.15
CA PRO A 114 7.04 -11.19 11.33
C PRO A 114 5.95 -11.77 10.41
N LYS A 115 4.68 -11.75 10.84
CA LYS A 115 3.54 -12.24 10.03
C LYS A 115 3.24 -11.31 8.84
N GLU A 116 3.31 -10.00 9.02
CA GLU A 116 3.16 -9.02 7.94
C GLU A 116 4.30 -9.11 6.93
N ARG A 117 5.53 -9.35 7.42
CA ARG A 117 6.69 -9.63 6.55
C ARG A 117 6.45 -10.84 5.67
N GLU A 118 5.97 -11.94 6.26
CA GLU A 118 5.64 -13.15 5.52
C GLU A 118 4.53 -12.87 4.48
N PHE A 119 3.51 -12.11 4.86
CA PHE A 119 2.43 -11.69 3.97
C PHE A 119 2.96 -10.86 2.78
N ILE A 120 3.80 -9.86 3.03
CA ILE A 120 4.40 -9.01 1.99
C ILE A 120 5.28 -9.82 1.04
N LEU A 121 6.09 -10.74 1.57
CA LEU A 121 6.89 -11.66 0.75
C LEU A 121 6.00 -12.55 -0.12
N HIS A 122 4.90 -13.07 0.44
CA HIS A 122 3.93 -13.86 -0.31
C HIS A 122 3.24 -13.05 -1.41
N CYS A 123 2.83 -11.81 -1.12
CA CYS A 123 2.27 -10.90 -2.12
C CYS A 123 3.29 -10.56 -3.21
N SER A 124 4.57 -10.39 -2.87
CA SER A 124 5.63 -10.13 -3.84
C SER A 124 5.74 -11.26 -4.86
N ASP A 125 5.71 -12.51 -4.40
CA ASP A 125 5.72 -13.69 -5.26
C ASP A 125 4.48 -13.73 -6.17
N LEU A 126 3.29 -13.53 -5.60
CA LEU A 126 2.02 -13.55 -6.35
C LEU A 126 1.91 -12.42 -7.39
N LEU A 127 2.54 -11.26 -7.15
CA LEU A 127 2.57 -10.12 -8.08
C LEU A 127 3.72 -10.19 -9.09
N GLY A 128 4.60 -11.18 -8.99
CA GLY A 128 5.80 -11.26 -9.84
C GLY A 128 6.81 -10.15 -9.57
N ILE A 129 6.82 -9.59 -8.37
CA ILE A 129 7.78 -8.59 -7.92
C ILE A 129 9.02 -9.33 -7.43
N SER A 130 10.15 -9.10 -8.09
CA SER A 130 11.43 -9.70 -7.72
C SER A 130 11.94 -9.15 -6.39
N MET A 131 12.74 -9.94 -5.67
CA MET A 131 13.33 -9.52 -4.39
C MET A 131 14.12 -8.21 -4.49
N ASP A 132 14.83 -7.99 -5.60
CA ASP A 132 15.55 -6.72 -5.83
C ASP A 132 14.59 -5.52 -5.89
N LYS A 133 13.44 -5.67 -6.56
CA LYS A 133 12.41 -4.61 -6.61
C LYS A 133 11.81 -4.39 -5.22
N LEU A 134 11.45 -5.47 -4.53
CA LEU A 134 10.87 -5.40 -3.20
C LEU A 134 11.83 -4.70 -2.22
N HIS A 135 13.13 -5.00 -2.29
CA HIS A 135 14.15 -4.36 -1.48
C HIS A 135 14.19 -2.84 -1.70
N VAL A 136 14.22 -2.40 -2.95
CA VAL A 136 14.20 -0.96 -3.28
C VAL A 136 12.90 -0.31 -2.80
N MET A 137 11.75 -0.96 -3.01
CA MET A 137 10.45 -0.44 -2.56
C MET A 137 10.36 -0.26 -1.05
N LEU A 138 10.91 -1.20 -0.25
CA LEU A 138 11.01 -1.06 1.20
C LEU A 138 11.82 0.17 1.61
N GLN A 139 12.98 0.37 0.95
CA GLN A 139 13.83 1.54 1.21
C GLN A 139 13.16 2.86 0.75
N MET A 140 12.39 2.83 -0.34
CA MET A 140 11.63 4.01 -0.80
C MET A 140 10.60 4.42 0.24
N VAL A 141 9.84 3.48 0.80
CA VAL A 141 8.88 3.80 1.88
C VAL A 141 9.59 4.39 3.09
N GLU A 142 10.72 3.82 3.49
CA GLU A 142 11.52 4.36 4.59
C GLU A 142 11.99 5.80 4.33
N ALA A 143 12.51 6.07 3.13
CA ALA A 143 12.96 7.41 2.72
C ALA A 143 11.80 8.43 2.69
N ILE A 144 10.63 8.03 2.16
CA ILE A 144 9.42 8.87 2.12
C ILE A 144 8.97 9.23 3.53
N ARG A 145 8.92 8.25 4.44
CA ARG A 145 8.53 8.47 5.84
C ARG A 145 9.48 9.41 6.59
N LYS A 146 10.77 9.33 6.28
CA LYS A 146 11.80 10.19 6.85
C LYS A 146 11.92 11.56 6.17
N GLU A 147 11.14 11.78 5.11
CA GLU A 147 11.25 12.95 4.23
C GLU A 147 12.69 13.13 3.69
N ASP A 148 13.41 12.03 3.49
CA ASP A 148 14.78 12.02 2.96
C ASP A 148 14.75 12.08 1.43
N VAL A 149 14.60 13.31 0.92
CA VAL A 149 14.45 13.57 -0.52
C VAL A 149 15.69 13.16 -1.32
N GLU A 150 16.89 13.33 -0.76
CA GLU A 150 18.13 12.95 -1.43
C GLU A 150 18.19 11.43 -1.64
N ARG A 151 17.97 10.66 -0.56
CA ARG A 151 17.95 9.20 -0.65
C ARG A 151 16.81 8.71 -1.54
N LEU A 152 15.64 9.35 -1.48
CA LEU A 152 14.51 8.98 -2.33
C LEU A 152 14.83 9.12 -3.82
N ASN A 153 15.55 10.18 -4.24
CA ASN A 153 15.94 10.35 -5.64
C ASN A 153 16.88 9.22 -6.11
N GLU A 154 17.85 8.84 -5.29
CA GLU A 154 18.73 7.69 -5.59
C GLU A 154 17.92 6.39 -5.76
N LEU A 155 16.95 6.17 -4.87
CA LEU A 155 16.10 4.99 -4.90
C LEU A 155 15.14 4.96 -6.10
N VAL A 156 14.69 6.12 -6.58
CA VAL A 156 13.91 6.24 -7.81
C VAL A 156 14.72 5.77 -9.02
N ASP A 157 15.99 6.18 -9.10
CA ASP A 157 16.90 5.73 -10.15
C ASP A 157 17.20 4.23 -10.02
N GLU A 158 17.50 3.75 -8.81
CA GLU A 158 17.74 2.33 -8.52
C GLU A 158 16.51 1.47 -8.89
N PHE A 159 15.29 1.94 -8.59
CA PHE A 159 14.05 1.24 -8.95
C PHE A 159 13.91 1.10 -10.46
N ASN A 160 14.32 2.12 -11.22
CA ASN A 160 14.33 2.06 -12.68
C ASN A 160 15.38 1.05 -13.21
N GLU A 161 16.57 0.98 -12.59
CA GLU A 161 17.62 0.01 -12.95
C GLU A 161 17.17 -1.44 -12.76
N VAL A 162 16.43 -1.73 -11.69
CA VAL A 162 15.85 -3.06 -11.44
C VAL A 162 14.56 -3.33 -12.25
N LYS A 163 14.31 -2.53 -13.31
CA LYS A 163 13.17 -2.63 -14.23
C LYS A 163 11.82 -2.38 -13.54
N GLY A 164 11.79 -1.50 -12.56
CA GLY A 164 10.58 -0.91 -12.00
C GLY A 164 9.96 0.14 -12.93
N ASP A 165 8.95 0.85 -12.43
CA ASP A 165 8.30 1.96 -13.13
C ASP A 165 7.99 3.09 -12.11
N PRO A 166 8.96 3.98 -11.82
CA PRO A 166 8.81 5.01 -10.78
C PRO A 166 7.63 5.96 -11.03
N GLU A 167 7.29 6.23 -12.30
CA GLU A 167 6.16 7.10 -12.65
C GLU A 167 4.83 6.55 -12.13
N LYS A 168 4.70 5.22 -11.98
CA LYS A 168 3.51 4.58 -11.41
C LYS A 168 3.43 4.68 -9.90
N LEU A 169 4.52 5.01 -9.26
CA LEU A 169 4.62 5.17 -7.82
C LEU A 169 4.72 6.66 -7.41
N ARG A 170 4.77 7.58 -8.38
CA ARG A 170 4.87 9.03 -8.15
C ARG A 170 3.81 9.58 -7.19
N PHE A 171 2.63 8.94 -7.11
CA PHE A 171 1.63 9.22 -6.09
C PHE A 171 2.26 9.36 -4.69
N PHE A 172 3.06 8.36 -4.28
CA PHE A 172 3.62 8.18 -2.94
C PHE A 172 4.56 9.30 -2.47
N TRP A 173 5.15 10.09 -3.37
CA TRP A 173 6.16 11.07 -3.00
C TRP A 173 6.11 12.40 -3.76
N SER A 174 5.08 12.63 -4.57
CA SER A 174 4.98 13.85 -5.39
C SER A 174 4.86 15.14 -4.57
N ASN A 175 4.57 15.06 -3.26
CA ASN A 175 4.60 16.19 -2.34
C ASN A 175 6.00 16.56 -1.86
N LEU A 176 6.96 15.62 -1.94
CA LEU A 176 8.31 15.76 -1.40
C LEU A 176 9.29 16.35 -2.42
N ILE A 177 8.96 16.21 -3.71
CA ILE A 177 9.79 16.67 -4.83
C ILE A 177 9.05 17.82 -5.51
N THR A 178 9.32 19.05 -5.06
CA THR A 178 8.86 20.31 -5.66
C THR A 178 9.88 20.90 -6.62
#